data_AF-A0A9E7ESQ6-F1
#
_entry.id   AF-A0A9E7ESQ6-F1
#
_cell.length_a   1.000
_cell.length_b   1.000
_cell.length_c   1.000
_cell.angle_alpha   90.00
_cell.angle_beta   90.00
_cell.angle_gamma   90.00
#
_symmetry.space_group_name_H-M   'P 1'
#
loop_
_entity.id
_entity.type
_entity.pdbx_description
1 polymer ?
#
loop_
_entity_poly.entity_id
_entity_poly.type
_entity_poly.pdbx_seq_one_letter_code
_entity_poly.pdbx_strand_id
1 'polypeptide(L)'
;MRVLIGFGRIGRLVARVALQSDDVELVAVNDPFITTDYMTYMFKYDTVHGSWKHHEIKVKDSKTLLFGEKEVTVFGIRNPEEIPWGETGAEYVVESTGVFTDKDKAAAHLKGGAKKVIISAPSKDAPMFVVGVNENEYKSDINIVSNASCTTNCLAPLAKVINDRFGIVEGLMTTVHSITATQKTVDGPSSKDWRGGRAASFNIIPSSTGAAKAVGKVLPSLNGKLTGMSFRVPTVDVSVVDLTVRIEKAATYAEIKAAIKEESEGKLKGILGYVEEDLVSTDFLGDSRSSIFDAKAGIALNDNFVKIVSWYDNEWGYSFPFCWQHTCNRPGPPHSQDKVIRLLPPSLAVVYKRHFRWHLHCFLSTDIVGDKPILVRDFIRSALYDPNHGYFSKMSGSVGQLESSIRFNQLQGRVAYLQRLSNLYKQHDISWFTPVELFKPWYAFGIAEAIMRTANLSIPLKIYEIGGGSGTCAKCIMDYMMLNAPAKVYNNMTYVSVEISQSLAKKQLQTVGEVQSHLSKFRVERRDATDRSGWGNGDHEPCWVIMLEVLDNLPHDLVYSPNQVSPWMEVWLEKVKDRFVMWFLLKQKVTARYLGS
;
A
#
# COMPACT_ATOMS: atom_id res chain seq x y z
N MET A 1 -26.10 4.48 21.57
CA MET A 1 -26.13 3.01 21.65
C MET A 1 -24.94 2.53 22.48
N ARG A 2 -25.12 1.67 23.50
CA ARG A 2 -23.99 1.15 24.29
C ARG A 2 -23.62 -0.26 23.84
N VAL A 3 -22.38 -0.44 23.37
CA VAL A 3 -21.94 -1.63 22.63
C VAL A 3 -20.86 -2.40 23.39
N LEU A 4 -20.89 -3.74 23.24
CA LEU A 4 -19.89 -4.67 23.79
C LEU A 4 -19.35 -5.63 22.75
N ILE A 5 -18.10 -6.05 22.91
CA ILE A 5 -17.37 -6.69 21.81
C ILE A 5 -16.39 -7.77 22.29
N GLY A 6 -16.31 -8.90 21.57
CA GLY A 6 -15.25 -9.91 21.72
C GLY A 6 -13.96 -9.51 20.99
N PHE A 7 -12.82 -9.43 21.67
CA PHE A 7 -11.65 -8.59 21.29
C PHE A 7 -10.68 -9.17 20.21
N GLY A 8 -11.23 -9.88 19.22
CA GLY A 8 -10.52 -10.38 18.03
C GLY A 8 -10.31 -9.33 16.93
N ARG A 9 -10.04 -9.77 15.68
CA ARG A 9 -9.89 -8.87 14.52
C ARG A 9 -11.11 -7.95 14.34
N ILE A 10 -12.28 -8.55 14.09
CA ILE A 10 -13.54 -7.81 13.95
C ILE A 10 -13.82 -6.97 15.19
N GLY A 11 -13.63 -7.54 16.38
CA GLY A 11 -13.99 -6.83 17.59
C GLY A 11 -13.18 -5.56 17.86
N ARG A 12 -11.85 -5.61 17.65
CA ARG A 12 -11.01 -4.42 17.78
C ARG A 12 -11.36 -3.36 16.74
N LEU A 13 -11.72 -3.76 15.53
CA LEU A 13 -12.09 -2.80 14.48
C LEU A 13 -13.48 -2.20 14.70
N VAL A 14 -14.46 -2.98 15.15
CA VAL A 14 -15.75 -2.44 15.61
C VAL A 14 -15.54 -1.46 16.77
N ALA A 15 -14.64 -1.76 17.72
CA ALA A 15 -14.27 -0.82 18.77
C ALA A 15 -13.64 0.47 18.21
N ARG A 16 -12.74 0.37 17.21
CA ARG A 16 -12.16 1.54 16.53
C ARG A 16 -13.22 2.39 15.83
N VAL A 17 -14.22 1.77 15.20
CA VAL A 17 -15.34 2.48 14.55
C VAL A 17 -16.23 3.13 15.61
N ALA A 18 -16.60 2.40 16.67
CA ALA A 18 -17.43 2.89 17.76
C ALA A 18 -16.80 4.11 18.46
N LEU A 19 -15.49 4.07 18.74
CA LEU A 19 -14.77 5.18 19.38
C LEU A 19 -14.68 6.45 18.51
N GLN A 20 -14.97 6.35 17.22
CA GLN A 20 -15.03 7.47 16.29
C GLN A 20 -16.47 7.91 16.00
N SER A 21 -17.46 7.27 16.62
CA SER A 21 -18.88 7.57 16.43
C SER A 21 -19.43 8.33 17.64
N ASP A 22 -20.28 9.33 17.37
CA ASP A 22 -21.07 9.99 18.41
C ASP A 22 -22.32 9.17 18.80
N ASP A 23 -22.76 8.26 17.91
CA ASP A 23 -24.01 7.51 18.07
C ASP A 23 -23.81 6.24 18.91
N VAL A 24 -22.56 5.78 19.02
CA VAL A 24 -22.18 4.52 19.68
C VAL A 24 -21.15 4.79 20.78
N GLU A 25 -21.42 4.26 21.96
CA GLU A 25 -20.56 4.30 23.12
C GLU A 25 -20.07 2.88 23.40
N LEU A 26 -18.76 2.66 23.30
CA LEU A 26 -18.13 1.42 23.78
C LEU A 26 -18.07 1.49 25.30
N VAL A 27 -18.75 0.57 26.00
CA VAL A 27 -18.80 0.56 27.47
C VAL A 27 -18.12 -0.65 28.09
N ALA A 28 -18.02 -1.75 27.35
CA ALA A 28 -17.33 -2.94 27.83
C ALA A 28 -16.78 -3.84 26.72
N VAL A 29 -15.77 -4.63 27.05
CA VAL A 29 -15.20 -5.69 26.20
C VAL A 29 -15.02 -6.97 27.01
N ASN A 30 -15.10 -8.13 26.35
CA ASN A 30 -14.82 -9.41 26.98
C ASN A 30 -13.87 -10.24 26.12
N ASP A 31 -12.76 -10.69 26.71
CA ASP A 31 -11.96 -11.76 26.12
C ASP A 31 -11.22 -12.54 27.20
N PRO A 32 -11.55 -13.83 27.43
CA PRO A 32 -10.92 -14.63 28.47
C PRO A 32 -9.47 -15.02 28.17
N PHE A 33 -8.95 -14.70 26.99
CA PHE A 33 -7.61 -15.07 26.56
C PHE A 33 -6.64 -13.88 26.52
N ILE A 34 -7.10 -12.67 26.85
CA ILE A 34 -6.34 -11.43 26.68
C ILE A 34 -6.42 -10.60 27.97
N THR A 35 -5.28 -10.22 28.55
CA THR A 35 -5.21 -9.31 29.70
C THR A 35 -5.43 -7.86 29.28
N THR A 36 -5.76 -6.94 30.19
CA THR A 36 -5.94 -5.51 29.88
C THR A 36 -4.69 -4.87 29.25
N ASP A 37 -3.50 -5.21 29.76
CA ASP A 37 -2.23 -4.77 29.15
C ASP A 37 -2.08 -5.28 27.72
N TYR A 38 -2.43 -6.55 27.48
CA TYR A 38 -2.30 -7.13 26.14
C TYR A 38 -3.36 -6.59 25.18
N MET A 39 -4.60 -6.37 25.66
CA MET A 39 -5.64 -5.67 24.90
C MET A 39 -5.17 -4.29 24.48
N THR A 40 -4.54 -3.54 25.38
CA THR A 40 -3.98 -2.21 25.11
C THR A 40 -2.95 -2.27 23.99
N TYR A 41 -2.01 -3.23 24.05
CA TYR A 41 -1.03 -3.45 23.00
C TYR A 41 -1.66 -3.80 21.64
N MET A 42 -2.55 -4.81 21.61
CA MET A 42 -3.20 -5.28 20.39
C MET A 42 -4.12 -4.25 19.74
N PHE A 43 -4.70 -3.34 20.54
CA PHE A 43 -5.51 -2.24 20.04
C PHE A 43 -4.64 -1.11 19.49
N LYS A 44 -3.57 -0.76 20.21
CA LYS A 44 -2.66 0.33 19.85
C LYS A 44 -1.91 0.06 18.55
N TYR A 45 -1.51 -1.19 18.32
CA TYR A 45 -0.72 -1.59 17.15
C TYR A 45 -1.49 -2.60 16.31
N ASP A 46 -1.91 -2.20 15.10
CA ASP A 46 -2.50 -3.10 14.12
C ASP A 46 -1.63 -3.13 12.86
N THR A 47 -1.25 -4.33 12.42
CA THR A 47 -0.40 -4.54 11.23
C THR A 47 -1.06 -4.06 9.94
N VAL A 48 -2.38 -4.18 9.85
CA VAL A 48 -3.15 -3.88 8.64
C VAL A 48 -3.64 -2.45 8.67
N HIS A 49 -4.31 -2.07 9.76
CA HIS A 49 -5.00 -0.79 9.90
C HIS A 49 -4.15 0.28 10.62
N GLY A 50 -2.86 0.01 10.78
CA GLY A 50 -1.89 0.89 11.43
C GLY A 50 -2.14 1.11 12.93
N SER A 51 -1.27 1.93 13.51
CA SER A 51 -1.37 2.33 14.91
C SER A 51 -2.61 3.19 15.17
N TRP A 52 -3.21 3.04 16.34
CA TRP A 52 -4.28 3.92 16.81
C TRP A 52 -3.76 5.34 17.05
N LYS A 53 -4.37 6.36 16.41
CA LYS A 53 -3.89 7.76 16.40
C LYS A 53 -4.82 8.78 17.06
N HIS A 54 -5.98 8.37 17.57
CA HIS A 54 -6.99 9.31 18.07
C HIS A 54 -6.75 9.64 19.54
N HIS A 55 -7.31 8.85 20.46
CA HIS A 55 -7.15 9.06 21.89
C HIS A 55 -6.07 8.16 22.49
N GLU A 56 -5.41 8.62 23.55
CA GLU A 56 -4.50 7.78 24.30
C GLU A 56 -5.27 6.62 24.94
N ILE A 57 -4.74 5.40 24.79
CA ILE A 57 -5.26 4.21 25.46
C ILE A 57 -4.39 3.90 26.68
N LYS A 58 -4.99 3.82 27.86
CA LYS A 58 -4.33 3.53 29.13
C LYS A 58 -5.03 2.38 29.86
N VAL A 59 -4.24 1.59 30.58
CA VAL A 59 -4.78 0.67 31.57
C VAL A 59 -4.98 1.45 32.87
N LYS A 60 -6.22 1.50 33.36
CA LYS A 60 -6.53 2.09 34.68
C LYS A 60 -6.31 1.05 35.77
N ASP A 61 -6.81 -0.17 35.55
CA ASP A 61 -6.65 -1.32 36.42
C ASP A 61 -6.88 -2.64 35.63
N SER A 62 -6.88 -3.78 36.32
CA SER A 62 -7.03 -5.11 35.71
C SER A 62 -8.40 -5.37 35.07
N LYS A 63 -9.39 -4.49 35.27
CA LYS A 63 -10.74 -4.61 34.75
C LYS A 63 -11.21 -3.35 33.99
N THR A 64 -10.33 -2.38 33.75
CA THR A 64 -10.74 -1.10 33.17
C THR A 64 -9.69 -0.54 32.22
N LEU A 65 -10.11 -0.23 30.99
CA LEU A 65 -9.35 0.52 30.00
C LEU A 65 -9.88 1.95 29.90
N LEU A 66 -8.98 2.89 29.65
CA LEU A 66 -9.29 4.29 29.38
C LEU A 66 -8.99 4.60 27.92
N PHE A 67 -10.00 5.09 27.20
CA PHE A 67 -9.85 5.66 25.85
C PHE A 67 -10.02 7.18 25.98
N GLY A 68 -8.90 7.88 26.17
CA GLY A 68 -8.92 9.27 26.65
C GLY A 68 -9.47 9.32 28.07
N GLU A 69 -10.62 9.99 28.24
CA GLU A 69 -11.33 10.07 29.52
C GLU A 69 -12.44 9.02 29.67
N LYS A 70 -12.76 8.28 28.60
CA LYS A 70 -13.85 7.29 28.59
C LYS A 70 -13.38 5.98 29.19
N GLU A 71 -14.09 5.49 30.21
CA GLU A 71 -13.82 4.20 30.83
C GLU A 71 -14.56 3.07 30.10
N VAL A 72 -13.85 1.96 29.87
CA VAL A 72 -14.39 0.74 29.25
C VAL A 72 -14.08 -0.43 30.17
N THR A 73 -15.12 -1.11 30.65
CA THR A 73 -14.97 -2.28 31.52
C THR A 73 -14.45 -3.48 30.73
N VAL A 74 -13.52 -4.23 31.32
CA VAL A 74 -12.94 -5.43 30.73
C VAL A 74 -13.35 -6.64 31.55
N PHE A 75 -13.93 -7.61 30.86
CA PHE A 75 -14.22 -8.93 31.38
C PHE A 75 -13.29 -9.97 30.75
N GLY A 76 -13.05 -11.05 31.50
CA GLY A 76 -12.25 -12.20 31.07
C GLY A 76 -13.00 -13.52 31.25
N ILE A 77 -14.30 -13.51 30.95
CA ILE A 77 -15.22 -14.61 31.28
C ILE A 77 -15.46 -15.46 30.02
N ARG A 78 -15.35 -16.78 30.15
CA ARG A 78 -15.52 -17.73 29.05
C ARG A 78 -16.98 -18.02 28.73
N ASN A 79 -17.81 -18.13 29.76
CA ASN A 79 -19.23 -18.45 29.59
C ASN A 79 -20.02 -17.15 29.31
N PRO A 80 -20.65 -16.98 28.13
CA PRO A 80 -21.38 -15.76 27.81
C PRO A 80 -22.56 -15.45 28.74
N GLU A 81 -23.10 -16.47 29.43
CA GLU A 81 -24.19 -16.30 30.41
C GLU A 81 -23.74 -15.62 31.70
N GLU A 82 -22.46 -15.76 32.06
CA GLU A 82 -21.90 -15.26 33.32
C GLU A 82 -21.36 -13.82 33.20
N ILE A 83 -21.36 -13.25 31.99
CA ILE A 83 -20.81 -11.93 31.76
C ILE A 83 -21.84 -10.87 32.21
N PRO A 84 -21.54 -10.02 33.20
CA PRO A 84 -22.52 -9.13 33.80
C PRO A 84 -22.71 -7.83 32.99
N TRP A 85 -23.17 -7.96 31.75
CA TRP A 85 -23.37 -6.83 30.83
C TRP A 85 -24.26 -5.72 31.41
N GLY A 86 -25.30 -6.11 32.16
CA GLY A 86 -26.22 -5.18 32.80
C GLY A 86 -25.56 -4.18 33.74
N GLU A 87 -24.45 -4.55 34.40
CA GLU A 87 -23.70 -3.68 35.31
C GLU A 87 -23.03 -2.50 34.59
N THR A 88 -22.74 -2.66 33.30
CA THR A 88 -22.10 -1.64 32.46
C THR A 88 -23.11 -0.77 31.69
N GLY A 89 -24.40 -1.05 31.86
CA GLY A 89 -25.49 -0.37 31.14
C GLY A 89 -25.49 -0.67 29.64
N ALA A 90 -24.90 -1.79 29.23
CA ALA A 90 -24.71 -2.11 27.84
C ALA A 90 -25.90 -2.83 27.23
N GLU A 91 -26.37 -2.35 26.09
CA GLU A 91 -27.64 -2.78 25.52
C GLU A 91 -27.47 -3.71 24.32
N TYR A 92 -26.42 -3.52 23.53
CA TYR A 92 -26.17 -4.23 22.27
C TYR A 92 -24.83 -4.97 22.33
N VAL A 93 -24.84 -6.30 22.20
CA VAL A 93 -23.62 -7.11 22.15
C VAL A 93 -23.27 -7.44 20.71
N VAL A 94 -22.04 -7.17 20.31
CA VAL A 94 -21.43 -7.69 19.09
C VAL A 94 -20.73 -9.01 19.43
N GLU A 95 -21.36 -10.11 19.06
CA GLU A 95 -20.82 -11.45 19.25
C GLU A 95 -19.83 -11.75 18.12
N SER A 96 -18.54 -11.54 18.43
CA SER A 96 -17.42 -11.62 17.49
C SER A 96 -16.37 -12.67 17.86
N THR A 97 -16.73 -13.67 18.68
CA THR A 97 -15.85 -14.80 19.02
C THR A 97 -15.77 -15.84 17.91
N GLY A 98 -16.83 -15.95 17.11
CA GLY A 98 -16.98 -16.99 16.09
C GLY A 98 -17.43 -18.35 16.64
N VAL A 99 -17.71 -18.46 17.94
CA VAL A 99 -18.14 -19.70 18.61
C VAL A 99 -19.66 -19.72 18.86
N PHE A 100 -20.24 -18.57 19.21
CA PHE A 100 -21.65 -18.44 19.59
C PHE A 100 -22.51 -17.91 18.43
N THR A 101 -22.46 -18.58 17.28
CA THR A 101 -23.10 -18.10 16.02
C THR A 101 -24.51 -18.63 15.78
N ASP A 102 -24.99 -19.55 16.62
CA ASP A 102 -26.36 -20.06 16.60
C ASP A 102 -27.22 -19.25 17.59
N LYS A 103 -28.52 -19.10 17.32
CA LYS A 103 -29.43 -18.23 18.09
C LYS A 103 -29.45 -18.56 19.57
N ASP A 104 -29.53 -19.85 19.93
CA ASP A 104 -29.59 -20.28 21.34
C ASP A 104 -28.30 -19.99 22.09
N LYS A 105 -27.15 -20.13 21.42
CA LYS A 105 -25.84 -19.82 22.01
C LYS A 105 -25.66 -18.32 22.21
N ALA A 106 -26.04 -17.52 21.22
CA ALA A 106 -26.01 -16.07 21.33
C ALA A 106 -26.99 -15.53 22.38
N ALA A 107 -28.11 -16.24 22.63
CA ALA A 107 -29.08 -15.88 23.66
C ALA A 107 -28.50 -15.89 25.09
N ALA A 108 -27.36 -16.57 25.30
CA ALA A 108 -26.62 -16.53 26.55
C ALA A 108 -26.32 -15.09 27.02
N HIS A 109 -25.97 -14.19 26.11
CA HIS A 109 -25.69 -12.79 26.45
C HIS A 109 -26.91 -12.04 27.01
N LEU A 110 -28.13 -12.47 26.66
CA LEU A 110 -29.35 -11.86 27.17
C LEU A 110 -29.51 -12.13 28.68
N LYS A 111 -29.03 -13.28 29.17
CA LYS A 111 -29.01 -13.61 30.60
C LYS A 111 -28.08 -12.68 31.39
N GLY A 112 -26.98 -12.25 30.77
CA GLY A 112 -26.04 -11.27 31.31
C GLY A 112 -26.58 -9.83 31.36
N GLY A 113 -27.78 -9.57 30.84
CA GLY A 113 -28.43 -8.25 30.87
C GLY A 113 -28.36 -7.47 29.56
N ALA A 114 -27.83 -8.05 28.48
CA ALA A 114 -27.90 -7.44 27.15
C ALA A 114 -29.34 -7.44 26.61
N LYS A 115 -29.72 -6.40 25.86
CA LYS A 115 -31.06 -6.32 25.23
C LYS A 115 -31.07 -6.95 23.84
N LYS A 116 -29.98 -6.77 23.08
CA LYS A 116 -29.83 -7.21 21.69
C LYS A 116 -28.47 -7.84 21.46
N VAL A 117 -28.41 -8.81 20.55
CA VAL A 117 -27.17 -9.47 20.13
C VAL A 117 -27.05 -9.44 18.60
N ILE A 118 -25.91 -8.96 18.10
CA ILE A 118 -25.55 -8.94 16.69
C ILE A 118 -24.38 -9.91 16.50
N ILE A 119 -24.64 -11.02 15.81
CA ILE A 119 -23.65 -12.04 15.49
C ILE A 119 -22.81 -11.54 14.31
N SER A 120 -21.48 -11.50 14.47
CA SER A 120 -20.56 -11.03 13.43
C SER A 120 -20.10 -12.14 12.47
N ALA A 121 -21.01 -13.06 12.16
CA ALA A 121 -20.81 -14.18 11.26
C ALA A 121 -22.17 -14.69 10.78
N PRO A 122 -22.23 -15.46 9.67
CA PRO A 122 -23.45 -16.12 9.25
C PRO A 122 -24.01 -17.02 10.35
N SER A 123 -25.31 -16.89 10.60
CA SER A 123 -26.04 -17.77 11.50
C SER A 123 -26.86 -18.79 10.73
N LYS A 124 -27.05 -19.98 11.34
CA LYS A 124 -27.90 -21.03 10.77
C LYS A 124 -29.39 -20.67 10.91
N ASP A 125 -29.74 -20.05 12.04
CA ASP A 125 -31.10 -19.91 12.56
C ASP A 125 -31.47 -18.48 12.99
N ALA A 126 -30.50 -17.60 13.26
CA ALA A 126 -30.77 -16.18 13.46
C ALA A 126 -31.01 -15.47 12.11
N PRO A 127 -31.99 -14.55 12.03
CA PRO A 127 -32.24 -13.78 10.81
C PRO A 127 -31.02 -12.93 10.45
N MET A 128 -30.70 -12.91 9.16
CA MET A 128 -29.56 -12.17 8.62
C MET A 128 -30.02 -10.87 7.99
N PHE A 129 -29.28 -9.80 8.27
CA PHE A 129 -29.50 -8.49 7.69
C PHE A 129 -28.20 -7.99 7.05
N VAL A 130 -28.33 -7.34 5.89
CA VAL A 130 -27.26 -6.63 5.20
C VAL A 130 -27.76 -5.21 4.94
N VAL A 131 -26.99 -4.22 5.40
CA VAL A 131 -27.31 -2.79 5.25
C VAL A 131 -27.28 -2.41 3.75
N GLY A 132 -28.25 -1.63 3.31
CA GLY A 132 -28.51 -1.31 1.91
C GLY A 132 -29.29 -2.39 1.14
N VAL A 133 -29.73 -3.47 1.79
CA VAL A 133 -30.36 -4.62 1.12
C VAL A 133 -31.70 -4.97 1.75
N ASN A 134 -31.73 -5.36 3.02
CA ASN A 134 -32.92 -5.85 3.71
C ASN A 134 -33.05 -5.38 5.17
N GLU A 135 -32.25 -4.41 5.59
CA GLU A 135 -32.27 -3.85 6.95
C GLU A 135 -33.64 -3.26 7.33
N ASN A 136 -34.43 -2.83 6.35
CA ASN A 136 -35.80 -2.34 6.53
C ASN A 136 -36.79 -3.43 6.94
N GLU A 137 -36.44 -4.71 6.77
CA GLU A 137 -37.25 -5.85 7.23
C GLU A 137 -37.02 -6.16 8.72
N TYR A 138 -36.02 -5.51 9.35
CA TYR A 138 -35.77 -5.66 10.78
C TYR A 138 -36.97 -5.20 11.61
N LYS A 139 -37.33 -6.01 12.61
CA LYS A 139 -38.38 -5.68 13.58
C LYS A 139 -37.79 -5.63 14.98
N SER A 140 -38.25 -4.67 15.77
CA SER A 140 -37.71 -4.37 17.11
C SER A 140 -37.95 -5.48 18.14
N ASP A 141 -38.81 -6.46 17.86
CA ASP A 141 -39.02 -7.66 18.67
C ASP A 141 -37.94 -8.74 18.43
N ILE A 142 -37.15 -8.61 17.35
CA ILE A 142 -36.03 -9.51 17.06
C ILE A 142 -34.85 -9.13 17.96
N ASN A 143 -34.53 -9.99 18.92
CA ASN A 143 -33.45 -9.73 19.90
C ASN A 143 -32.08 -10.20 19.45
N ILE A 144 -32.01 -11.17 18.53
CA ILE A 144 -30.76 -11.78 18.08
C ILE A 144 -30.78 -11.79 16.57
N VAL A 145 -29.77 -11.15 15.98
CA VAL A 145 -29.60 -11.00 14.52
C VAL A 145 -28.19 -11.36 14.11
N SER A 146 -27.99 -11.64 12.82
CA SER A 146 -26.67 -11.85 12.23
C SER A 146 -26.41 -10.79 11.16
N ASN A 147 -25.21 -10.20 11.15
CA ASN A 147 -24.77 -9.29 10.09
C ASN A 147 -24.21 -10.06 8.87
N ALA A 148 -24.64 -11.31 8.67
CA ALA A 148 -24.14 -12.23 7.64
C ALA A 148 -22.60 -12.36 7.65
N SER A 149 -21.95 -12.48 6.48
CA SER A 149 -20.48 -12.45 6.34
C SER A 149 -20.02 -11.25 5.54
N CYS A 150 -18.72 -10.92 5.62
CA CYS A 150 -18.07 -9.93 4.76
C CYS A 150 -18.33 -10.18 3.26
N THR A 151 -18.18 -11.41 2.78
CA THR A 151 -18.49 -11.76 1.37
C THR A 151 -19.97 -11.58 1.02
N THR A 152 -20.90 -11.84 1.96
CA THR A 152 -22.33 -11.61 1.72
C THR A 152 -22.65 -10.12 1.64
N ASN A 153 -22.02 -9.31 2.52
CA ASN A 153 -22.14 -7.84 2.50
C ASN A 153 -21.54 -7.24 1.22
N CYS A 154 -20.51 -7.86 0.63
CA CYS A 154 -20.01 -7.45 -0.68
C CYS A 154 -20.96 -7.86 -1.82
N LEU A 155 -21.40 -9.12 -1.85
CA LEU A 155 -22.16 -9.65 -2.98
C LEU A 155 -23.62 -9.18 -3.02
N ALA A 156 -24.29 -9.01 -1.88
CA ALA A 156 -25.73 -8.75 -1.84
C ALA A 156 -26.12 -7.38 -2.42
N PRO A 157 -25.45 -6.25 -2.11
CA PRO A 157 -25.74 -4.96 -2.76
C PRO A 157 -25.54 -5.02 -4.27
N LEU A 158 -24.47 -5.66 -4.73
CA LEU A 158 -24.18 -5.84 -6.16
C LEU A 158 -25.27 -6.68 -6.84
N ALA A 159 -25.61 -7.83 -6.26
CA ALA A 159 -26.64 -8.73 -6.79
C ALA A 159 -28.03 -8.06 -6.79
N LYS A 160 -28.33 -7.22 -5.79
CA LYS A 160 -29.56 -6.44 -5.74
C LYS A 160 -29.69 -5.51 -6.96
N VAL A 161 -28.66 -4.70 -7.24
CA VAL A 161 -28.69 -3.77 -8.38
C VAL A 161 -28.88 -4.53 -9.69
N ILE A 162 -28.11 -5.60 -9.91
CA ILE A 162 -28.20 -6.40 -11.14
C ILE A 162 -29.57 -7.08 -11.27
N ASN A 163 -30.09 -7.65 -10.19
CA ASN A 163 -31.39 -8.31 -10.21
C ASN A 163 -32.53 -7.32 -10.47
N ASP A 164 -32.52 -6.17 -9.79
CA ASP A 164 -33.59 -5.18 -9.90
C ASP A 164 -33.64 -4.53 -11.30
N ARG A 165 -32.50 -4.39 -11.97
CA ARG A 165 -32.39 -3.74 -13.29
C ARG A 165 -32.49 -4.72 -14.47
N PHE A 166 -31.92 -5.92 -14.32
CA PHE A 166 -31.73 -6.87 -15.44
C PHE A 166 -32.29 -8.27 -15.18
N GLY A 167 -32.65 -8.60 -13.94
CA GLY A 167 -33.10 -9.93 -13.54
C GLY A 167 -31.95 -10.95 -13.54
N ILE A 168 -31.66 -11.58 -12.40
CA ILE A 168 -30.69 -12.68 -12.35
C ILE A 168 -31.44 -13.99 -12.60
N VAL A 169 -30.97 -14.78 -13.58
CA VAL A 169 -31.46 -16.14 -13.81
C VAL A 169 -30.70 -17.12 -12.93
N GLU A 170 -29.38 -17.11 -13.01
CA GLU A 170 -28.47 -17.95 -12.22
C GLU A 170 -27.07 -17.32 -12.17
N GLY A 171 -26.30 -17.62 -11.12
CA GLY A 171 -24.94 -17.12 -11.00
C GLY A 171 -24.06 -17.95 -10.07
N LEU A 172 -22.77 -17.96 -10.39
CA LEU A 172 -21.71 -18.56 -9.60
C LEU A 172 -20.73 -17.49 -9.14
N MET A 173 -20.46 -17.50 -7.83
CA MET A 173 -19.51 -16.61 -7.20
C MET A 173 -18.22 -17.33 -6.83
N THR A 174 -17.09 -16.70 -7.11
CA THR A 174 -15.81 -17.03 -6.48
C THR A 174 -15.37 -15.82 -5.69
N THR A 175 -14.97 -16.01 -4.44
CA THR A 175 -14.25 -14.96 -3.72
C THR A 175 -12.78 -15.35 -3.57
N VAL A 176 -11.89 -14.48 -4.05
CA VAL A 176 -10.46 -14.55 -3.76
C VAL A 176 -10.28 -13.75 -2.48
N HIS A 177 -10.06 -14.48 -1.39
CA HIS A 177 -10.25 -13.96 -0.05
C HIS A 177 -8.94 -14.00 0.74
N SER A 178 -8.63 -12.93 1.44
CA SER A 178 -7.48 -12.85 2.35
C SER A 178 -7.51 -13.93 3.44
N ILE A 179 -6.33 -14.21 3.98
CA ILE A 179 -6.15 -15.11 5.14
C ILE A 179 -6.92 -14.57 6.34
N THR A 180 -7.35 -15.45 7.25
CA THR A 180 -8.04 -15.08 8.48
C THR A 180 -7.40 -15.78 9.68
N ALA A 181 -7.85 -15.46 10.89
CA ALA A 181 -7.35 -16.09 12.11
C ALA A 181 -7.60 -17.60 12.22
N THR A 182 -8.45 -18.19 11.35
CA THR A 182 -8.74 -19.62 11.37
C THR A 182 -7.66 -20.47 10.67
N GLN A 183 -6.96 -19.90 9.70
CA GLN A 183 -5.86 -20.56 8.97
C GLN A 183 -4.59 -20.65 9.81
N LYS A 184 -3.60 -21.42 9.33
CA LYS A 184 -2.36 -21.72 10.06
C LYS A 184 -1.14 -21.10 9.37
N THR A 185 -0.15 -20.70 10.17
CA THR A 185 1.13 -20.19 9.68
C THR A 185 1.93 -21.27 8.96
N VAL A 186 1.89 -22.50 9.48
CA VAL A 186 2.48 -23.71 8.90
C VAL A 186 1.44 -24.83 8.83
N ASP A 187 1.73 -25.89 8.08
CA ASP A 187 0.83 -27.04 7.96
C ASP A 187 0.49 -27.62 9.35
N GLY A 188 -0.80 -27.73 9.66
CA GLY A 188 -1.30 -28.20 10.95
C GLY A 188 -2.79 -28.56 10.97
N PRO A 189 -3.31 -29.03 12.12
CA PRO A 189 -4.70 -29.46 12.23
C PRO A 189 -5.70 -28.31 12.01
N SER A 190 -6.80 -28.61 11.32
CA SER A 190 -7.92 -27.69 11.10
C SER A 190 -9.23 -28.36 11.47
N SER A 191 -10.02 -27.69 12.29
CA SER A 191 -11.32 -28.16 12.78
C SER A 191 -12.44 -28.03 11.76
N LYS A 192 -12.28 -27.15 10.76
CA LYS A 192 -13.32 -26.82 9.79
C LYS A 192 -13.20 -27.62 8.50
N ASP A 193 -12.01 -27.64 7.92
CA ASP A 193 -11.70 -28.35 6.69
C ASP A 193 -10.19 -28.63 6.57
N TRP A 194 -9.80 -29.73 5.91
CA TRP A 194 -8.40 -30.15 5.83
C TRP A 194 -7.51 -29.15 5.08
N ARG A 195 -8.04 -28.45 4.07
CA ARG A 195 -7.26 -27.53 3.23
C ARG A 195 -6.87 -26.27 4.01
N GLY A 196 -7.74 -25.78 4.89
CA GLY A 196 -7.49 -24.64 5.78
C GLY A 196 -6.41 -24.88 6.82
N GLY A 197 -5.96 -26.13 7.00
CA GLY A 197 -4.82 -26.47 7.84
C GLY A 197 -3.46 -26.23 7.18
N ARG A 198 -3.41 -25.97 5.87
CA ARG A 198 -2.17 -25.76 5.12
C ARG A 198 -1.61 -24.35 5.33
N ALA A 199 -0.30 -24.17 5.19
CA ALA A 199 0.41 -22.92 5.41
C ALA A 199 -0.18 -21.76 4.58
N ALA A 200 -0.80 -20.80 5.25
CA ALA A 200 -1.66 -19.78 4.64
C ALA A 200 -0.91 -18.78 3.76
N SER A 201 0.33 -18.42 4.13
CA SER A 201 1.14 -17.45 3.39
C SER A 201 1.81 -18.01 2.13
N PHE A 202 1.63 -19.30 1.83
CA PHE A 202 2.28 -19.99 0.72
C PHE A 202 1.32 -20.63 -0.28
N ASN A 203 0.05 -20.78 0.07
CA ASN A 203 -0.90 -21.55 -0.72
C ASN A 203 -2.06 -20.69 -1.21
N ILE A 204 -2.56 -21.03 -2.39
CA ILE A 204 -3.93 -20.71 -2.80
C ILE A 204 -4.81 -21.87 -2.31
N ILE A 205 -5.68 -21.62 -1.33
CA ILE A 205 -6.41 -22.67 -0.61
C ILE A 205 -7.90 -22.61 -1.00
N PRO A 206 -8.42 -23.56 -1.79
CA PRO A 206 -9.84 -23.59 -2.08
C PRO A 206 -10.63 -23.97 -0.83
N SER A 207 -11.73 -23.27 -0.57
CA SER A 207 -12.60 -23.46 0.60
C SER A 207 -14.06 -23.25 0.21
N SER A 208 -14.95 -24.05 0.80
CA SER A 208 -16.40 -23.89 0.62
C SER A 208 -16.90 -22.67 1.39
N THR A 209 -17.90 -21.98 0.84
CA THR A 209 -18.54 -20.83 1.49
C THR A 209 -20.04 -20.86 1.29
N GLY A 210 -20.78 -20.51 2.36
CA GLY A 210 -22.23 -20.31 2.31
C GLY A 210 -22.63 -18.91 1.88
N ALA A 211 -21.69 -17.99 1.66
CA ALA A 211 -21.98 -16.56 1.48
C ALA A 211 -22.91 -16.28 0.28
N ALA A 212 -22.65 -16.87 -0.89
CA ALA A 212 -23.54 -16.70 -2.04
C ALA A 212 -24.93 -17.31 -1.81
N LYS A 213 -25.02 -18.43 -1.08
CA LYS A 213 -26.33 -18.99 -0.69
C LYS A 213 -27.06 -18.09 0.31
N ALA A 214 -26.33 -17.39 1.18
CA ALA A 214 -26.89 -16.44 2.13
C ALA A 214 -27.48 -15.19 1.46
N VAL A 215 -27.03 -14.84 0.25
CA VAL A 215 -27.69 -13.79 -0.55
C VAL A 215 -29.16 -14.14 -0.81
N GLY A 216 -29.48 -15.41 -1.08
CA GLY A 216 -30.87 -15.86 -1.23
C GLY A 216 -31.72 -15.75 0.04
N LYS A 217 -31.11 -15.61 1.22
CA LYS A 217 -31.83 -15.38 2.49
C LYS A 217 -32.12 -13.89 2.72
N VAL A 218 -31.23 -12.99 2.30
CA VAL A 218 -31.42 -11.53 2.43
C VAL A 218 -32.12 -10.92 1.21
N LEU A 219 -32.10 -11.61 0.08
CA LEU A 219 -32.83 -11.29 -1.15
C LEU A 219 -33.59 -12.56 -1.58
N PRO A 220 -34.82 -12.79 -1.06
CA PRO A 220 -35.58 -14.01 -1.32
C PRO A 220 -35.82 -14.30 -2.81
N SER A 221 -35.89 -13.28 -3.67
CA SER A 221 -36.01 -13.41 -5.13
C SER A 221 -34.81 -14.13 -5.80
N LEU A 222 -33.67 -14.20 -5.10
CA LEU A 222 -32.44 -14.86 -5.54
C LEU A 222 -32.21 -16.22 -4.85
N ASN A 223 -33.17 -16.69 -4.05
CA ASN A 223 -33.07 -17.99 -3.40
C ASN A 223 -32.94 -19.12 -4.43
N GLY A 224 -31.93 -19.96 -4.28
CA GLY A 224 -31.60 -21.04 -5.22
C GLY A 224 -30.90 -20.61 -6.51
N LYS A 225 -30.74 -19.30 -6.78
CA LYS A 225 -30.12 -18.79 -8.01
C LYS A 225 -28.62 -18.52 -7.89
N LEU A 226 -28.12 -18.30 -6.67
CA LEU A 226 -26.73 -17.96 -6.40
C LEU A 226 -26.06 -19.00 -5.49
N THR A 227 -24.89 -19.46 -5.90
CA THR A 227 -23.97 -20.22 -5.04
C THR A 227 -22.52 -19.93 -5.41
N GLY A 228 -21.56 -20.50 -4.70
CA GLY A 228 -20.18 -20.16 -4.93
C GLY A 228 -19.18 -20.86 -4.03
N MET A 229 -17.91 -20.49 -4.22
CA MET A 229 -16.77 -21.01 -3.49
C MET A 229 -15.77 -19.89 -3.20
N SER A 230 -14.68 -20.21 -2.50
CA SER A 230 -13.62 -19.25 -2.21
C SER A 230 -12.24 -19.85 -2.43
N PHE A 231 -11.28 -18.99 -2.75
CA PHE A 231 -9.85 -19.28 -2.67
C PHE A 231 -9.24 -18.37 -1.62
N ARG A 232 -8.61 -18.94 -0.59
CA ARG A 232 -7.81 -18.17 0.35
C ARG A 232 -6.44 -17.92 -0.25
N VAL A 233 -6.00 -16.66 -0.26
CA VAL A 233 -4.72 -16.27 -0.86
C VAL A 233 -3.81 -15.56 0.14
N PRO A 234 -2.48 -15.51 -0.09
CA PRO A 234 -1.49 -14.89 0.82
C PRO A 234 -1.55 -13.36 0.96
N THR A 235 -2.75 -12.77 1.04
CA THR A 235 -2.98 -11.37 1.40
C THR A 235 -3.52 -11.29 2.82
N VAL A 236 -3.10 -10.27 3.57
CA VAL A 236 -3.42 -10.12 5.01
C VAL A 236 -4.80 -9.50 5.26
N ASP A 237 -5.31 -8.72 4.32
CA ASP A 237 -6.66 -8.16 4.31
C ASP A 237 -7.04 -7.74 2.89
N VAL A 238 -8.27 -7.27 2.69
CA VAL A 238 -8.95 -6.98 1.42
C VAL A 238 -9.15 -8.21 0.55
N SER A 239 -10.41 -8.46 0.22
CA SER A 239 -10.83 -9.57 -0.62
C SER A 239 -11.59 -9.07 -1.83
N VAL A 240 -11.79 -9.95 -2.81
CA VAL A 240 -12.54 -9.64 -4.03
C VAL A 240 -13.56 -10.73 -4.33
N VAL A 241 -14.73 -10.31 -4.80
CA VAL A 241 -15.80 -11.13 -5.36
C VAL A 241 -15.71 -11.09 -6.89
N ASP A 242 -15.72 -12.26 -7.50
CA ASP A 242 -16.02 -12.50 -8.91
C ASP A 242 -17.41 -13.13 -8.98
N LEU A 243 -18.38 -12.40 -9.53
CA LEU A 243 -19.71 -12.89 -9.83
C LEU A 243 -19.84 -13.13 -11.33
N THR A 244 -19.95 -14.40 -11.72
CA THR A 244 -20.32 -14.77 -13.09
C THR A 244 -21.81 -15.09 -13.13
N VAL A 245 -22.57 -14.33 -13.91
CA VAL A 245 -24.03 -14.32 -13.83
C VAL A 245 -24.66 -14.30 -15.22
N ARG A 246 -25.76 -15.04 -15.35
CA ARG A 246 -26.67 -14.96 -16.49
C ARG A 246 -27.85 -14.06 -16.13
N ILE A 247 -28.03 -12.99 -16.91
CA ILE A 247 -29.11 -12.02 -16.74
C ILE A 247 -30.24 -12.27 -17.74
N GLU A 248 -31.47 -11.95 -17.33
CA GLU A 248 -32.69 -12.18 -18.11
C GLU A 248 -32.83 -11.14 -19.23
N LYS A 249 -32.79 -9.86 -18.85
CA LYS A 249 -32.82 -8.75 -19.79
C LYS A 249 -31.41 -8.53 -20.36
N ALA A 250 -31.30 -8.66 -21.68
CA ALA A 250 -30.05 -8.39 -22.40
C ALA A 250 -29.56 -6.95 -22.12
N ALA A 251 -28.27 -6.80 -21.83
CA ALA A 251 -27.63 -5.52 -21.54
C ALA A 251 -26.16 -5.53 -21.95
N THR A 252 -25.70 -4.42 -22.51
CA THR A 252 -24.28 -4.16 -22.74
C THR A 252 -23.56 -3.97 -21.41
N TYR A 253 -22.26 -4.24 -21.37
CA TYR A 253 -21.46 -4.03 -20.16
C TYR A 253 -21.48 -2.55 -19.71
N ALA A 254 -21.59 -1.60 -20.66
CA ALA A 254 -21.72 -0.17 -20.35
C ALA A 254 -23.01 0.16 -19.59
N GLU A 255 -24.14 -0.46 -19.95
CA GLU A 255 -25.42 -0.29 -19.24
C GLU A 255 -25.36 -0.89 -17.84
N ILE A 256 -24.69 -2.04 -17.67
CA ILE A 256 -24.46 -2.66 -16.36
C ILE A 256 -23.64 -1.72 -15.47
N LYS A 257 -22.53 -1.17 -15.99
CA LYS A 257 -21.71 -0.19 -15.27
C LYS A 257 -22.50 1.05 -14.87
N ALA A 258 -23.31 1.59 -15.79
CA ALA A 258 -24.13 2.77 -15.52
C ALA A 258 -25.13 2.53 -14.39
N ALA A 259 -25.82 1.38 -14.39
CA ALA A 259 -26.75 1.00 -13.34
C ALA A 259 -26.08 0.87 -11.96
N ILE A 260 -24.90 0.28 -11.90
CA ILE A 260 -24.12 0.17 -10.65
C ILE A 260 -23.67 1.55 -10.18
N LYS A 261 -23.15 2.38 -11.09
CA LYS A 261 -22.71 3.75 -10.77
C LYS A 261 -23.85 4.58 -10.20
N GLU A 262 -25.02 4.56 -10.84
CA GLU A 262 -26.23 5.26 -10.39
C GLU A 262 -26.61 4.89 -8.95
N GLU A 263 -26.70 3.59 -8.65
CA GLU A 263 -27.08 3.13 -7.30
C GLU A 263 -25.98 3.41 -6.26
N SER A 264 -24.70 3.33 -6.66
CA SER A 264 -23.55 3.65 -5.79
C SER A 264 -23.47 5.13 -5.42
N GLU A 265 -23.93 6.02 -6.30
CA GLU A 265 -23.96 7.47 -6.08
C GLU A 265 -25.32 7.92 -5.49
N GLY A 266 -26.34 7.05 -5.56
CA GLY A 266 -27.69 7.25 -5.07
C GLY A 266 -28.00 6.47 -3.79
N LYS A 267 -28.88 5.47 -3.88
CA LYS A 267 -29.49 4.79 -2.72
C LYS A 267 -28.52 3.98 -1.89
N LEU A 268 -27.44 3.47 -2.50
CA LEU A 268 -26.44 2.64 -1.85
C LEU A 268 -25.15 3.42 -1.54
N LYS A 269 -25.19 4.74 -1.58
CA LYS A 269 -24.04 5.59 -1.27
C LYS A 269 -23.50 5.29 0.13
N GLY A 270 -22.19 5.02 0.21
CA GLY A 270 -21.50 4.61 1.43
C GLY A 270 -21.54 3.11 1.72
N ILE A 271 -22.34 2.33 0.98
CA ILE A 271 -22.39 0.86 1.04
C ILE A 271 -21.77 0.25 -0.22
N LEU A 272 -22.22 0.70 -1.40
CA LEU A 272 -21.72 0.31 -2.71
C LEU A 272 -20.88 1.45 -3.28
N GLY A 273 -19.66 1.14 -3.72
CA GLY A 273 -18.75 2.03 -4.43
C GLY A 273 -18.62 1.64 -5.91
N TYR A 274 -18.09 2.56 -6.70
CA TYR A 274 -17.78 2.38 -8.12
C TYR A 274 -16.40 2.97 -8.39
N VAL A 275 -15.53 2.22 -9.07
CA VAL A 275 -14.19 2.67 -9.47
C VAL A 275 -13.93 2.33 -10.94
N GLU A 276 -13.18 3.19 -11.62
CA GLU A 276 -12.69 2.99 -13.00
C GLU A 276 -11.17 3.05 -13.09
N GLU A 277 -10.51 3.31 -11.99
CA GLU A 277 -9.06 3.34 -11.84
C GLU A 277 -8.48 1.92 -11.89
N ASP A 278 -7.22 1.81 -12.29
CA ASP A 278 -6.51 0.53 -12.37
C ASP A 278 -5.97 0.15 -10.97
N LEU A 279 -6.88 -0.18 -10.03
CA LEU A 279 -6.58 -0.42 -8.60
C LEU A 279 -6.30 -1.90 -8.28
N VAL A 280 -5.69 -2.14 -7.12
CA VAL A 280 -5.38 -3.46 -6.55
C VAL A 280 -5.81 -3.56 -5.09
N SER A 281 -5.68 -4.75 -4.48
CA SER A 281 -6.22 -5.03 -3.15
C SER A 281 -5.81 -4.02 -2.06
N THR A 282 -4.56 -3.56 -2.05
CA THR A 282 -4.05 -2.65 -1.01
C THR A 282 -4.71 -1.27 -1.06
N ASP A 283 -5.27 -0.87 -2.19
CA ASP A 283 -5.90 0.45 -2.37
C ASP A 283 -7.25 0.55 -1.63
N PHE A 284 -7.80 -0.59 -1.20
CA PHE A 284 -9.05 -0.66 -0.45
C PHE A 284 -8.85 -0.92 1.04
N LEU A 285 -7.61 -0.92 1.54
CA LEU A 285 -7.33 -1.08 2.96
C LEU A 285 -7.93 0.09 3.76
N GLY A 286 -8.79 -0.23 4.73
CA GLY A 286 -9.51 0.77 5.52
C GLY A 286 -10.69 1.42 4.80
N ASP A 287 -11.10 0.89 3.64
CA ASP A 287 -12.33 1.34 2.98
C ASP A 287 -13.56 0.85 3.76
N SER A 288 -14.45 1.79 4.09
CA SER A 288 -15.63 1.52 4.93
C SER A 288 -16.82 0.94 4.14
N ARG A 289 -16.76 0.96 2.81
CA ARG A 289 -17.83 0.44 1.95
C ARG A 289 -17.86 -1.08 1.99
N SER A 290 -19.05 -1.65 1.94
CA SER A 290 -19.26 -3.10 1.94
C SER A 290 -18.91 -3.75 0.60
N SER A 291 -19.05 -3.02 -0.50
CA SER A 291 -18.80 -3.48 -1.87
C SER A 291 -18.27 -2.33 -2.70
N ILE A 292 -17.19 -2.53 -3.45
CA ILE A 292 -16.66 -1.54 -4.41
C ILE A 292 -16.56 -2.21 -5.76
N PHE A 293 -17.42 -1.83 -6.71
CA PHE A 293 -17.44 -2.42 -8.05
C PHE A 293 -16.26 -1.91 -8.89
N ASP A 294 -15.51 -2.84 -9.46
CA ASP A 294 -14.39 -2.57 -10.37
C ASP A 294 -14.86 -2.65 -11.82
N ALA A 295 -15.03 -1.48 -12.42
CA ALA A 295 -15.56 -1.34 -13.77
C ALA A 295 -14.68 -1.98 -14.83
N LYS A 296 -13.36 -2.01 -14.65
CA LYS A 296 -12.41 -2.49 -15.67
C LYS A 296 -12.04 -3.96 -15.50
N ALA A 297 -12.18 -4.52 -14.30
CA ALA A 297 -11.87 -5.92 -14.04
C ALA A 297 -12.95 -6.90 -14.50
N GLY A 298 -14.22 -6.46 -14.65
CA GLY A 298 -15.29 -7.29 -15.20
C GLY A 298 -15.27 -7.39 -16.73
N ILE A 299 -16.03 -8.33 -17.27
CA ILE A 299 -16.11 -8.61 -18.72
C ILE A 299 -17.46 -9.23 -19.09
N ALA A 300 -18.05 -8.82 -20.21
CA ALA A 300 -19.23 -9.47 -20.79
C ALA A 300 -18.81 -10.44 -21.91
N LEU A 301 -19.33 -11.68 -21.88
CA LEU A 301 -19.16 -12.64 -22.97
C LEU A 301 -20.16 -12.35 -24.10
N ASN A 302 -21.39 -12.03 -23.72
CA ASN A 302 -22.49 -11.60 -24.58
C ASN A 302 -23.48 -10.80 -23.73
N ASP A 303 -24.57 -10.32 -24.34
CA ASP A 303 -25.52 -9.41 -23.70
C ASP A 303 -26.29 -10.03 -22.52
N ASN A 304 -26.24 -11.35 -22.32
CA ASN A 304 -26.91 -12.05 -21.22
C ASN A 304 -25.94 -12.74 -20.24
N PHE A 305 -24.63 -12.75 -20.50
CA PHE A 305 -23.67 -13.49 -19.69
C PHE A 305 -22.44 -12.64 -19.38
N VAL A 306 -22.31 -12.28 -18.10
CA VAL A 306 -21.35 -11.28 -17.63
C VAL A 306 -20.60 -11.74 -16.38
N LYS A 307 -19.35 -11.31 -16.29
CA LYS A 307 -18.51 -11.40 -15.10
C LYS A 307 -18.34 -10.00 -14.50
N ILE A 308 -18.65 -9.87 -13.22
CA ILE A 308 -18.66 -8.60 -12.47
C ILE A 308 -17.73 -8.78 -11.27
N VAL A 309 -16.83 -7.82 -11.04
CA VAL A 309 -15.81 -7.88 -10.00
C VAL A 309 -16.07 -6.80 -8.95
N SER A 310 -15.97 -7.16 -7.67
CA SER A 310 -16.11 -6.19 -6.57
C SER A 310 -15.16 -6.45 -5.41
N TRP A 311 -14.44 -5.41 -5.00
CA TRP A 311 -13.55 -5.41 -3.86
C TRP A 311 -14.30 -5.15 -2.55
N TYR A 312 -13.73 -5.61 -1.45
CA TYR A 312 -14.19 -5.28 -0.11
C TYR A 312 -13.06 -5.49 0.91
N ASP A 313 -12.89 -4.53 1.82
CA ASP A 313 -12.12 -4.75 3.03
C ASP A 313 -12.93 -5.70 3.93
N ASN A 314 -12.45 -6.94 4.05
CA ASN A 314 -13.17 -7.99 4.75
C ASN A 314 -13.17 -7.82 6.27
N GLU A 315 -12.42 -6.87 6.80
CA GLU A 315 -12.42 -6.54 8.22
C GLU A 315 -13.03 -5.16 8.49
N TRP A 316 -12.51 -4.10 7.86
CA TRP A 316 -12.96 -2.72 8.08
C TRP A 316 -14.34 -2.44 7.49
N GLY A 317 -14.54 -2.75 6.20
CA GLY A 317 -15.83 -2.60 5.53
C GLY A 317 -16.93 -3.48 6.13
N TYR A 318 -16.55 -4.61 6.75
CA TYR A 318 -17.48 -5.44 7.52
C TYR A 318 -17.75 -4.92 8.94
N SER A 319 -16.81 -4.21 9.55
CA SER A 319 -16.95 -3.64 10.89
C SER A 319 -17.79 -2.36 10.90
N PHE A 320 -17.79 -1.61 9.79
CA PHE A 320 -18.48 -0.32 9.71
C PHE A 320 -20.01 -0.40 9.90
N PRO A 321 -20.74 -1.37 9.30
CA PRO A 321 -22.19 -1.50 9.47
C PRO A 321 -22.67 -1.72 10.92
N PHE A 322 -21.81 -2.23 11.81
CA PHE A 322 -22.18 -2.43 13.23
C PHE A 322 -22.44 -1.11 13.98
N CYS A 323 -21.88 0.00 13.50
CA CYS A 323 -22.07 1.33 14.08
C CYS A 323 -22.91 2.24 13.18
N TRP A 324 -23.55 1.70 12.15
CA TRP A 324 -24.33 2.45 11.18
C TRP A 324 -25.74 2.69 11.71
N GLN A 325 -26.01 3.90 12.21
CA GLN A 325 -27.39 4.36 12.39
C GLN A 325 -27.67 5.74 11.77
N HIS A 326 -26.76 6.72 11.76
CA HIS A 326 -27.08 8.07 11.22
C HIS A 326 -25.94 8.81 10.47
N THR A 327 -24.84 8.15 10.15
CA THR A 327 -23.68 8.77 9.47
C THR A 327 -23.95 9.26 8.03
N CYS A 328 -25.05 8.85 7.39
CA CYS A 328 -25.40 9.29 6.03
C CYS A 328 -26.10 10.67 5.93
N ASN A 329 -26.48 11.30 7.04
CA ASN A 329 -26.99 12.69 7.02
C ASN A 329 -25.95 13.73 7.43
N ARG A 330 -24.71 13.32 7.69
CA ARG A 330 -23.57 14.24 7.81
C ARG A 330 -22.67 14.04 6.59
N PRO A 331 -22.17 15.11 5.95
CA PRO A 331 -21.00 14.95 5.09
C PRO A 331 -19.96 14.26 5.98
N GLY A 332 -19.39 13.14 5.50
CA GLY A 332 -18.25 12.55 6.17
C GLY A 332 -17.21 13.62 6.48
N PRO A 333 -16.32 13.40 7.47
CA PRO A 333 -15.23 14.34 7.69
C PRO A 333 -14.58 14.59 6.32
N PRO A 334 -14.49 15.86 5.88
CA PRO A 334 -13.85 16.17 4.62
C PRO A 334 -12.47 15.53 4.68
N HIS A 335 -12.09 14.86 3.60
CA HIS A 335 -10.71 14.51 3.34
C HIS A 335 -9.83 15.67 3.83
N SER A 336 -8.90 15.38 4.72
CA SER A 336 -8.04 16.35 5.39
C SER A 336 -7.03 16.94 4.41
N GLN A 337 -7.54 17.71 3.46
CA GLN A 337 -6.87 18.82 2.81
C GLN A 337 -7.69 20.06 3.21
N ASP A 338 -6.99 21.05 3.78
CA ASP A 338 -7.51 22.37 4.17
C ASP A 338 -8.40 22.45 5.43
N LYS A 339 -7.74 22.52 6.60
CA LYS A 339 -8.00 23.52 7.67
C LYS A 339 -7.14 23.25 8.92
N VAL A 340 -5.94 23.81 8.94
CA VAL A 340 -5.23 24.13 10.20
C VAL A 340 -4.66 25.54 10.08
N ILE A 341 -5.52 26.54 10.25
CA ILE A 341 -5.09 27.90 10.61
C ILE A 341 -6.02 28.41 11.72
N ARG A 342 -5.39 28.63 12.90
CA ARG A 342 -5.86 29.32 14.12
C ARG A 342 -6.84 28.56 15.02
N LEU A 343 -6.36 28.23 16.23
CA LEU A 343 -6.70 28.93 17.49
C LEU A 343 -6.14 28.13 18.70
N LEU A 344 -5.07 28.61 19.35
CA LEU A 344 -4.85 28.43 20.79
C LEU A 344 -4.11 29.64 21.40
N PRO A 345 -4.34 29.98 22.69
CA PRO A 345 -3.90 31.22 23.34
C PRO A 345 -2.43 31.20 23.83
N PRO A 346 -1.88 32.36 24.25
CA PRO A 346 -0.45 32.60 24.39
C PRO A 346 0.05 32.41 25.84
N SER A 347 0.75 31.31 26.15
CA SER A 347 1.59 31.26 27.37
C SER A 347 2.70 30.20 27.43
N LEU A 348 3.00 29.45 26.36
CA LEU A 348 4.10 28.45 26.36
C LEU A 348 5.12 28.66 25.23
N ALA A 349 5.43 29.92 24.95
CA ALA A 349 6.34 30.33 23.88
C ALA A 349 7.72 30.80 24.39
N VAL A 350 8.39 30.07 25.27
CA VAL A 350 9.82 30.28 25.55
C VAL A 350 10.44 28.92 25.89
N VAL A 351 11.27 28.38 24.99
CA VAL A 351 12.38 27.41 25.17
C VAL A 351 12.56 26.49 23.94
N TYR A 352 11.54 26.26 23.11
CA TYR A 352 11.67 25.42 21.89
C TYR A 352 11.73 26.20 20.55
N LYS A 353 12.38 27.37 20.54
CA LYS A 353 12.41 28.27 19.36
C LYS A 353 13.80 28.86 19.06
N ARG A 354 14.87 28.05 19.17
CA ARG A 354 16.23 28.54 18.85
C ARG A 354 17.14 27.64 18.02
N HIS A 355 16.70 26.45 17.56
CA HIS A 355 17.55 25.57 16.73
C HIS A 355 16.96 25.07 15.39
N PHE A 356 15.81 25.58 14.94
CA PHE A 356 15.24 25.18 13.65
C PHE A 356 14.75 26.39 12.83
N ARG A 357 15.65 27.34 12.55
CA ARG A 357 15.31 28.49 11.70
C ARG A 357 16.41 29.00 10.78
N TRP A 358 17.37 28.16 10.45
CA TRP A 358 18.30 28.42 9.35
C TRP A 358 18.30 27.20 8.44
N HIS A 359 18.05 27.43 7.15
CA HIS A 359 18.01 26.47 6.04
C HIS A 359 16.66 25.77 5.76
N LEU A 360 15.60 26.53 5.50
CA LEU A 360 14.45 26.05 4.73
C LEU A 360 14.12 27.04 3.61
N HIS A 361 15.08 27.21 2.70
CA HIS A 361 14.92 27.84 1.39
C HIS A 361 16.15 27.47 0.56
N CYS A 362 16.15 26.27 -0.01
CA CYS A 362 17.10 25.67 -0.97
C CYS A 362 16.84 24.15 -0.89
N PHE A 363 16.55 23.36 -1.91
CA PHE A 363 16.43 23.50 -3.36
C PHE A 363 15.47 22.39 -3.80
N LEU A 364 14.54 22.69 -4.72
CA LEU A 364 13.66 21.79 -5.51
C LEU A 364 12.29 22.48 -5.58
N SER A 365 12.23 23.54 -6.40
CA SER A 365 10.96 24.15 -6.81
C SER A 365 10.55 23.51 -8.15
N THR A 366 9.27 23.17 -8.27
CA THR A 366 8.60 22.77 -9.52
C THR A 366 8.44 23.92 -10.52
N ASP A 367 8.89 25.14 -10.19
CA ASP A 367 8.80 26.31 -11.07
C ASP A 367 9.84 26.31 -12.22
N ILE A 368 10.74 25.33 -12.28
CA ILE A 368 11.82 25.28 -13.29
C ILE A 368 11.24 25.15 -14.70
N VAL A 369 10.15 24.42 -14.85
CA VAL A 369 9.47 24.16 -16.12
C VAL A 369 7.96 24.22 -15.87
N GLY A 370 7.34 25.35 -16.23
CA GLY A 370 5.89 25.54 -16.09
C GLY A 370 5.06 24.51 -16.90
N ASP A 371 3.74 24.70 -16.98
CA ASP A 371 2.78 23.68 -17.48
C ASP A 371 2.90 23.29 -18.97
N LYS A 372 3.93 23.74 -19.69
CA LYS A 372 4.12 23.45 -21.12
C LYS A 372 5.00 22.22 -21.33
N PRO A 373 4.66 21.32 -22.26
CA PRO A 373 5.54 20.23 -22.65
C PRO A 373 6.89 20.75 -23.15
N ILE A 374 7.98 20.16 -22.67
CA ILE A 374 9.35 20.49 -23.07
C ILE A 374 10.10 19.22 -23.50
N LEU A 375 11.20 19.40 -24.24
CA LEU A 375 12.06 18.27 -24.61
C LEU A 375 12.85 17.80 -23.38
N VAL A 376 13.05 16.48 -23.26
CA VAL A 376 13.84 15.86 -22.17
C VAL A 376 15.23 16.48 -22.05
N ARG A 377 15.86 16.79 -23.19
CA ARG A 377 17.15 17.49 -23.22
C ARG A 377 17.07 18.86 -22.51
N ASP A 378 16.00 19.61 -22.77
CA ASP A 378 15.84 20.96 -22.24
C ASP A 378 15.44 20.91 -20.75
N PHE A 379 14.75 19.84 -20.32
CA PHE A 379 14.52 19.53 -18.91
C PHE A 379 15.84 19.25 -18.19
N ILE A 380 16.62 18.30 -18.70
CA ILE A 380 17.94 17.92 -18.16
C ILE A 380 18.84 19.14 -18.07
N ARG A 381 18.86 19.97 -19.12
CA ARG A 381 19.65 21.21 -19.14
C ARG A 381 19.24 22.18 -18.04
N SER A 382 17.94 22.36 -17.82
CA SER A 382 17.41 23.30 -16.82
C SER A 382 17.53 22.77 -15.38
N ALA A 383 17.21 21.50 -15.16
CA ALA A 383 17.23 20.87 -13.84
C ALA A 383 18.65 20.54 -13.35
N LEU A 384 19.51 20.05 -14.25
CA LEU A 384 20.82 19.52 -13.87
C LEU A 384 21.98 20.45 -14.22
N TYR A 385 21.92 21.16 -15.35
CA TYR A 385 23.07 21.92 -15.87
C TYR A 385 22.92 23.45 -15.82
N ASP A 386 21.79 23.98 -15.35
CA ASP A 386 21.62 25.45 -15.26
C ASP A 386 22.69 26.07 -14.35
N PRO A 387 23.41 27.13 -14.77
CA PRO A 387 24.51 27.71 -13.99
C PRO A 387 24.12 28.26 -12.61
N ASN A 388 22.88 28.69 -12.45
CA ASN A 388 22.38 29.36 -11.25
C ASN A 388 21.61 28.40 -10.33
N HIS A 389 20.89 27.44 -10.91
CA HIS A 389 20.00 26.55 -10.15
C HIS A 389 20.07 25.07 -10.55
N GLY A 390 20.92 24.69 -11.50
CA GLY A 390 21.13 23.31 -11.90
C GLY A 390 21.84 22.51 -10.80
N TYR A 391 21.45 21.25 -10.66
CA TYR A 391 22.00 20.33 -9.66
C TYR A 391 23.54 20.26 -9.68
N PHE A 392 24.16 20.08 -10.85
CA PHE A 392 25.62 19.94 -10.99
C PHE A 392 26.38 21.28 -10.93
N SER A 393 25.69 22.41 -11.08
CA SER A 393 26.28 23.76 -11.03
C SER A 393 26.35 24.34 -9.63
N LYS A 394 25.54 23.81 -8.70
CA LYS A 394 25.55 24.25 -7.30
C LYS A 394 26.78 23.71 -6.57
N MET A 395 27.32 24.50 -5.64
CA MET A 395 28.12 23.94 -4.57
C MET A 395 27.21 23.07 -3.70
N SER A 396 27.16 21.76 -3.98
CA SER A 396 26.47 20.83 -3.10
C SER A 396 27.07 20.96 -1.70
N GLY A 397 26.23 21.06 -0.66
CA GLY A 397 26.67 20.81 0.71
C GLY A 397 27.14 19.36 0.78
N SER A 398 28.44 19.17 0.56
CA SER A 398 29.21 17.93 0.76
C SER A 398 28.46 16.63 0.43
N VAL A 399 28.47 16.21 -0.86
CA VAL A 399 28.22 14.80 -1.20
C VAL A 399 29.28 13.96 -0.49
N GLY A 400 28.82 13.08 0.40
CA GLY A 400 29.70 12.25 1.21
C GLY A 400 30.48 11.26 0.36
N GLN A 401 31.77 11.10 0.65
CA GLN A 401 32.60 10.03 0.12
C GLN A 401 33.04 9.17 1.30
N LEU A 402 32.81 7.86 1.22
CA LEU A 402 33.25 6.97 2.28
C LEU A 402 34.75 6.69 2.15
N GLU A 403 35.51 6.71 3.23
CA GLU A 403 36.92 6.30 3.18
C GLU A 403 37.09 4.80 2.92
N SER A 404 36.12 3.99 3.36
CA SER A 404 36.14 2.53 3.19
C SER A 404 34.74 1.98 2.88
N SER A 405 34.70 0.82 2.23
CA SER A 405 33.44 0.13 1.93
C SER A 405 32.74 -0.36 3.19
N ILE A 406 31.41 -0.37 3.17
CA ILE A 406 30.62 -0.98 4.23
C ILE A 406 30.82 -2.49 4.16
N ARG A 407 31.27 -3.10 5.27
CA ARG A 407 31.42 -4.55 5.40
C ARG A 407 30.06 -5.18 5.69
N PHE A 408 29.23 -5.36 4.66
CA PHE A 408 27.87 -5.88 4.78
C PHE A 408 27.80 -7.25 5.46
N ASN A 409 28.82 -8.09 5.28
CA ASN A 409 28.93 -9.40 5.95
C ASN A 409 29.13 -9.32 7.48
N GLN A 410 29.41 -8.14 8.02
CA GLN A 410 29.52 -7.90 9.46
C GLN A 410 28.23 -7.28 10.05
N LEU A 411 27.21 -7.01 9.23
CA LEU A 411 25.95 -6.42 9.67
C LEU A 411 24.90 -7.51 9.92
N GLN A 412 24.28 -7.48 11.10
CA GLN A 412 23.21 -8.42 11.49
C GLN A 412 21.84 -7.90 11.01
N GLY A 413 21.67 -7.81 9.69
CA GLY A 413 20.41 -7.43 9.04
C GLY A 413 20.10 -5.92 9.05
N ARG A 414 18.83 -5.59 8.77
CA ARG A 414 18.38 -4.21 8.47
C ARG A 414 18.61 -3.22 9.60
N VAL A 415 18.43 -3.63 10.85
CA VAL A 415 18.61 -2.73 12.01
C VAL A 415 20.06 -2.32 12.17
N ALA A 416 21.00 -3.28 12.07
CA ALA A 416 22.44 -3.00 12.12
C ALA A 416 22.89 -2.10 10.96
N TYR A 417 22.33 -2.31 9.76
CA TYR A 417 22.58 -1.44 8.61
C TYR A 417 22.09 -0.01 8.83
N LEU A 418 20.85 0.19 9.28
CA LEU A 418 20.30 1.53 9.54
C LEU A 418 21.07 2.25 10.65
N GLN A 419 21.53 1.53 11.68
CA GLN A 419 22.35 2.10 12.74
C GLN A 419 23.74 2.49 12.23
N ARG A 420 24.36 1.66 11.38
CA ARG A 420 25.63 1.99 10.71
C ARG A 420 25.48 3.23 9.83
N LEU A 421 24.40 3.30 9.05
CA LEU A 421 24.10 4.46 8.20
C LEU A 421 23.91 5.72 9.05
N SER A 422 23.10 5.65 10.10
CA SER A 422 22.89 6.77 11.03
C SER A 422 24.21 7.27 11.64
N ASN A 423 25.13 6.37 11.99
CA ASN A 423 26.44 6.75 12.51
C ASN A 423 27.30 7.44 11.45
N LEU A 424 27.30 6.95 10.21
CA LEU A 424 28.03 7.58 9.10
C LEU A 424 27.53 9.01 8.84
N TYR A 425 26.21 9.20 8.78
CA TYR A 425 25.61 10.53 8.60
C TYR A 425 25.85 11.47 9.78
N LYS A 426 26.04 10.95 11.01
CA LYS A 426 26.40 11.77 12.17
C LYS A 426 27.89 12.13 12.23
N GLN A 427 28.75 11.27 11.69
CA GLN A 427 30.21 11.42 11.71
C GLN A 427 30.72 12.36 10.62
N HIS A 428 29.94 12.51 9.54
CA HIS A 428 30.29 13.36 8.41
C HIS A 428 29.23 14.48 8.33
N ASP A 429 29.67 15.74 8.31
CA ASP A 429 28.79 16.91 8.07
C ASP A 429 28.45 16.95 6.57
N ILE A 430 27.67 15.96 6.12
CA ILE A 430 27.33 15.69 4.73
C ILE A 430 25.82 15.70 4.55
N SER A 431 25.36 16.13 3.38
CA SER A 431 23.92 16.13 3.10
C SER A 431 23.40 14.73 2.77
N TRP A 432 24.18 13.93 2.02
CA TRP A 432 23.82 12.56 1.62
C TRP A 432 25.00 11.79 0.99
N PHE A 433 24.87 10.46 0.89
CA PHE A 433 25.77 9.57 0.15
C PHE A 433 25.05 8.98 -1.08
N THR A 434 25.76 8.86 -2.21
CA THR A 434 25.24 8.17 -3.40
C THR A 434 25.16 6.65 -3.19
N PRO A 435 24.30 5.93 -3.93
CA PRO A 435 24.31 4.47 -3.96
C PRO A 435 25.69 3.89 -4.32
N VAL A 436 26.39 4.55 -5.27
CA VAL A 436 27.77 4.21 -5.63
C VAL A 436 28.67 4.23 -4.40
N GLU A 437 28.58 5.25 -3.55
CA GLU A 437 29.41 5.36 -2.35
C GLU A 437 29.02 4.35 -1.27
N LEU A 438 27.72 4.18 -1.00
CA LEU A 438 27.23 3.27 0.05
C LEU A 438 27.53 1.79 -0.27
N PHE A 439 27.44 1.41 -1.54
CA PHE A 439 27.54 0.03 -1.98
C PHE A 439 28.85 -0.29 -2.71
N LYS A 440 29.86 0.59 -2.66
CA LYS A 440 31.16 0.31 -3.30
C LYS A 440 31.86 -0.91 -2.70
N PRO A 441 32.58 -1.71 -3.52
CA PRO A 441 32.72 -1.55 -4.97
C PRO A 441 31.60 -2.24 -5.78
N TRP A 442 30.69 -2.95 -5.10
CA TRP A 442 29.75 -3.89 -5.70
C TRP A 442 28.78 -3.26 -6.70
N TYR A 443 28.36 -2.02 -6.44
CA TYR A 443 27.48 -1.30 -7.36
C TYR A 443 28.12 -1.12 -8.75
N ALA A 444 29.35 -0.63 -8.78
CA ALA A 444 30.13 -0.46 -10.00
C ALA A 444 30.52 -1.80 -10.64
N PHE A 445 30.75 -2.84 -9.83
CA PHE A 445 31.05 -4.18 -10.35
C PHE A 445 29.87 -4.78 -11.12
N GLY A 446 28.64 -4.59 -10.63
CA GLY A 446 27.44 -5.01 -11.37
C GLY A 446 27.32 -4.32 -12.73
N ILE A 447 27.66 -3.02 -12.81
CA ILE A 447 27.69 -2.28 -14.07
C ILE A 447 28.79 -2.81 -15.00
N ALA A 448 30.00 -3.01 -14.47
CA ALA A 448 31.11 -3.53 -15.25
C ALA A 448 30.83 -4.95 -15.81
N GLU A 449 30.19 -5.79 -15.01
CA GLU A 449 29.76 -7.13 -15.44
C GLU A 449 28.69 -7.04 -16.54
N ALA A 450 27.72 -6.13 -16.42
CA ALA A 450 26.73 -5.90 -17.46
C ALA A 450 27.39 -5.47 -18.78
N ILE A 451 28.34 -4.52 -18.72
CA ILE A 451 29.14 -4.09 -19.88
C ILE A 451 29.86 -5.29 -20.51
N MET A 452 30.56 -6.09 -19.71
CA MET A 452 31.29 -7.27 -20.19
C MET A 452 30.40 -8.30 -20.89
N ARG A 453 29.13 -8.43 -20.46
CA ARG A 453 28.17 -9.38 -21.03
C ARG A 453 27.52 -8.89 -22.33
N THR A 454 27.44 -7.58 -22.53
CA THR A 454 26.56 -7.00 -23.56
C THR A 454 27.28 -6.11 -24.56
N ALA A 455 28.49 -5.63 -24.25
CA ALA A 455 29.32 -4.90 -25.20
C ALA A 455 29.91 -5.83 -26.26
N ASN A 456 30.05 -5.33 -27.49
CA ASN A 456 30.89 -5.99 -28.49
C ASN A 456 32.37 -5.73 -28.18
N LEU A 457 33.00 -6.65 -27.44
CA LEU A 457 34.41 -6.54 -27.04
C LEU A 457 35.42 -6.84 -28.17
N SER A 458 34.94 -7.08 -29.40
CA SER A 458 35.80 -7.23 -30.58
C SER A 458 36.36 -5.89 -31.08
N ILE A 459 35.73 -4.78 -30.66
CA ILE A 459 36.16 -3.40 -30.93
C ILE A 459 36.60 -2.72 -29.62
N PRO A 460 37.38 -1.62 -29.67
CA PRO A 460 37.76 -0.86 -28.48
C PRO A 460 36.55 -0.41 -27.66
N LEU A 461 36.55 -0.71 -26.36
CA LEU A 461 35.44 -0.36 -25.46
C LEU A 461 35.51 1.13 -25.10
N LYS A 462 34.49 1.89 -25.49
CA LYS A 462 34.34 3.31 -25.12
C LYS A 462 33.24 3.46 -24.08
N ILE A 463 33.55 4.04 -22.93
CA ILE A 463 32.59 4.34 -21.86
C ILE A 463 32.53 5.86 -21.67
N TYR A 464 31.31 6.40 -21.66
CA TYR A 464 31.00 7.77 -21.27
C TYR A 464 30.20 7.72 -19.98
N GLU A 465 30.62 8.45 -18.96
CA GLU A 465 29.85 8.62 -17.72
C GLU A 465 29.44 10.07 -17.57
N ILE A 466 28.15 10.34 -17.44
CA ILE A 466 27.61 11.68 -17.32
C ILE A 466 27.31 11.95 -15.84
N GLY A 467 28.00 12.94 -15.27
CA GLY A 467 27.85 13.31 -13.86
C GLY A 467 28.45 12.28 -12.91
N GLY A 468 29.72 11.89 -13.11
CA GLY A 468 30.40 10.83 -12.35
C GLY A 468 30.70 11.12 -10.87
N GLY A 469 30.17 12.21 -10.31
CA GLY A 469 30.30 12.55 -8.89
C GLY A 469 31.75 12.63 -8.44
N SER A 470 32.12 11.79 -7.46
CA SER A 470 33.48 11.70 -6.91
C SER A 470 34.47 10.92 -7.79
N GLY A 471 34.00 10.23 -8.83
CA GLY A 471 34.82 9.33 -9.67
C GLY A 471 34.94 7.90 -9.14
N THR A 472 34.27 7.59 -8.02
CA THR A 472 34.29 6.25 -7.41
C THR A 472 33.69 5.18 -8.35
N CYS A 473 32.64 5.50 -9.11
CA CYS A 473 32.04 4.57 -10.06
C CYS A 473 33.04 4.21 -11.18
N ALA A 474 33.58 5.22 -11.88
CA ALA A 474 34.62 5.05 -12.89
C ALA A 474 35.80 4.20 -12.38
N LYS A 475 36.36 4.56 -11.22
CA LYS A 475 37.48 3.83 -10.62
C LYS A 475 37.13 2.36 -10.40
N CYS A 476 36.00 2.06 -9.77
CA CYS A 476 35.61 0.69 -9.48
C CYS A 476 35.26 -0.12 -10.75
N ILE A 477 34.65 0.49 -11.78
CA ILE A 477 34.45 -0.17 -13.08
C ILE A 477 35.81 -0.52 -13.70
N MET A 478 36.75 0.43 -13.72
CA MET A 478 38.07 0.21 -14.30
C MET A 478 38.90 -0.82 -13.50
N ASP A 479 38.79 -0.82 -12.16
CA ASP A 479 39.38 -1.85 -11.29
C ASP A 479 38.83 -3.24 -11.64
N TYR A 480 37.50 -3.36 -11.84
CA TYR A 480 36.88 -4.61 -12.24
C TYR A 480 37.34 -5.07 -13.62
N MET A 481 37.36 -4.16 -14.61
CA MET A 481 37.81 -4.47 -15.97
C MET A 481 39.27 -4.91 -15.98
N MET A 482 40.14 -4.25 -15.21
CA MET A 482 41.55 -4.63 -15.09
C MET A 482 41.74 -6.04 -14.54
N LEU A 483 40.89 -6.47 -13.60
CA LEU A 483 41.02 -7.77 -12.94
C LEU A 483 40.31 -8.90 -13.68
N ASN A 484 39.23 -8.61 -14.42
CA ASN A 484 38.31 -9.64 -14.92
C ASN A 484 38.13 -9.65 -16.44
N ALA A 485 38.46 -8.56 -17.15
CA ALA A 485 38.37 -8.53 -18.60
C ALA A 485 39.64 -9.10 -19.26
N PRO A 486 39.55 -9.64 -20.49
CA PRO A 486 40.75 -9.95 -21.27
C PRO A 486 41.65 -8.73 -21.38
N ALA A 487 42.97 -8.91 -21.23
CA ALA A 487 43.93 -7.79 -21.19
C ALA A 487 43.79 -6.83 -22.40
N LYS A 488 43.47 -7.35 -23.58
CA LYS A 488 43.22 -6.55 -24.80
C LYS A 488 42.05 -5.57 -24.63
N VAL A 489 40.99 -5.97 -23.91
CA VAL A 489 39.80 -5.14 -23.67
C VAL A 489 40.15 -3.99 -22.74
N TYR A 490 40.76 -4.29 -21.59
CA TYR A 490 41.16 -3.25 -20.64
C TYR A 490 42.25 -2.33 -21.21
N ASN A 491 43.24 -2.85 -21.94
CA ASN A 491 44.32 -2.03 -22.49
C ASN A 491 43.83 -1.05 -23.56
N ASN A 492 42.78 -1.41 -24.31
CA ASN A 492 42.26 -0.61 -25.41
C ASN A 492 40.98 0.16 -25.05
N MET A 493 40.51 0.10 -23.80
CA MET A 493 39.32 0.83 -23.41
C MET A 493 39.61 2.32 -23.20
N THR A 494 38.58 3.13 -23.36
CA THR A 494 38.59 4.54 -22.97
C THR A 494 37.40 4.82 -22.07
N TYR A 495 37.63 5.62 -21.03
CA TYR A 495 36.61 6.04 -20.09
C TYR A 495 36.61 7.56 -20.02
N VAL A 496 35.48 8.17 -20.36
CA VAL A 496 35.31 9.61 -20.43
C VAL A 496 34.22 10.02 -19.47
N SER A 497 34.60 10.70 -18.39
CA SER A 497 33.60 11.34 -17.53
C SER A 497 33.24 12.71 -18.10
N VAL A 498 31.95 13.04 -18.18
CA VAL A 498 31.42 14.33 -18.63
C VAL A 498 30.89 15.05 -17.41
N GLU A 499 31.53 16.16 -17.05
CA GLU A 499 31.29 16.85 -15.78
C GLU A 499 31.34 18.37 -15.97
N ILE A 500 30.31 19.11 -15.54
CA ILE A 500 30.33 20.57 -15.62
C ILE A 500 31.07 21.20 -14.45
N SER A 501 31.07 20.55 -13.28
CA SER A 501 31.67 21.06 -12.06
C SER A 501 33.19 20.93 -12.08
N GLN A 502 33.89 22.07 -12.03
CA GLN A 502 35.35 22.08 -11.99
C GLN A 502 35.93 21.38 -10.75
N SER A 503 35.25 21.45 -9.61
CA SER A 503 35.70 20.81 -8.37
C SER A 503 35.54 19.29 -8.44
N LEU A 504 34.40 18.80 -8.94
CA LEU A 504 34.16 17.36 -9.12
C LEU A 504 35.06 16.80 -10.22
N ALA A 505 35.28 17.51 -11.32
CA ALA A 505 36.21 17.08 -12.37
C ALA A 505 37.64 16.84 -11.83
N LYS A 506 38.15 17.76 -10.99
CA LYS A 506 39.44 17.59 -10.32
C LYS A 506 39.43 16.37 -9.38
N LYS A 507 38.34 16.20 -8.63
CA LYS A 507 38.18 15.07 -7.70
C LYS A 507 38.15 13.73 -8.42
N GLN A 508 37.43 13.63 -9.54
CA GLN A 508 37.36 12.43 -10.37
C GLN A 508 38.74 12.03 -10.91
N LEU A 509 39.52 13.00 -11.41
CA LEU A 509 40.90 12.77 -11.85
C LEU A 509 41.78 12.25 -10.70
N GLN A 510 41.63 12.82 -9.50
CA GLN A 510 42.37 12.38 -8.32
C GLN A 510 42.00 10.95 -7.91
N THR A 511 40.69 10.66 -7.76
CA THR A 511 40.20 9.35 -7.32
C THR A 511 40.54 8.25 -8.32
N VAL A 512 40.33 8.46 -9.62
CA VAL A 512 40.71 7.46 -10.63
C VAL A 512 42.24 7.33 -10.74
N GLY A 513 42.97 8.44 -10.55
CA GLY A 513 44.43 8.50 -10.58
C GLY A 513 45.14 7.82 -9.41
N GLU A 514 44.42 7.40 -8.36
CA GLU A 514 44.96 6.52 -7.31
C GLU A 514 45.51 5.21 -7.89
N VAL A 515 45.01 4.80 -9.06
CA VAL A 515 45.50 3.64 -9.80
C VAL A 515 46.18 4.12 -11.08
N GLN A 516 47.50 4.09 -11.09
CA GLN A 516 48.32 4.65 -12.18
C GLN A 516 47.99 4.08 -13.57
N SER A 517 47.60 2.80 -13.65
CA SER A 517 47.25 2.15 -14.93
C SER A 517 45.95 2.67 -15.55
N HIS A 518 45.11 3.38 -14.78
CA HIS A 518 43.87 4.00 -15.25
C HIS A 518 44.11 5.33 -15.97
N LEU A 519 45.17 6.06 -15.62
CA LEU A 519 45.43 7.43 -16.09
C LEU A 519 45.50 7.56 -17.62
N SER A 520 46.03 6.54 -18.31
CA SER A 520 46.11 6.56 -19.78
C SER A 520 44.77 6.32 -20.49
N LYS A 521 43.75 5.90 -19.75
CA LYS A 521 42.43 5.47 -20.28
C LYS A 521 41.30 6.39 -19.82
N PHE A 522 41.48 7.09 -18.70
CA PHE A 522 40.49 7.97 -18.10
C PHE A 522 40.75 9.43 -18.43
N ARG A 523 39.72 10.16 -18.84
CA ARG A 523 39.74 11.62 -18.90
C ARG A 523 38.41 12.21 -18.47
N VAL A 524 38.42 13.50 -18.13
CA VAL A 524 37.21 14.27 -17.82
C VAL A 524 37.01 15.34 -18.89
N GLU A 525 35.88 15.28 -19.59
CA GLU A 525 35.39 16.30 -20.51
C GLU A 525 34.55 17.30 -19.73
N ARG A 526 35.13 18.49 -19.47
CA ARG A 526 34.45 19.50 -18.67
C ARG A 526 33.46 20.34 -19.48
N ARG A 527 32.24 19.84 -19.66
CA ARG A 527 31.20 20.47 -20.53
C ARG A 527 29.78 19.99 -20.21
N ASP A 528 28.79 20.73 -20.71
CA ASP A 528 27.37 20.33 -20.70
C ASP A 528 27.14 19.20 -21.71
N ALA A 529 26.65 18.06 -21.24
CA ALA A 529 26.39 16.89 -22.09
C ALA A 529 25.30 17.15 -23.14
N THR A 530 24.43 18.15 -22.93
CA THR A 530 23.35 18.52 -23.85
C THR A 530 23.77 19.53 -24.91
N ASP A 531 24.94 20.17 -24.77
CA ASP A 531 25.43 21.17 -25.71
C ASP A 531 26.02 20.51 -26.97
N ARG A 532 25.24 20.54 -28.05
CA ARG A 532 25.60 19.96 -29.35
C ARG A 532 26.79 20.64 -30.03
N SER A 533 27.08 21.90 -29.70
CA SER A 533 28.09 22.68 -30.43
C SER A 533 29.53 22.16 -30.24
N GLY A 534 29.77 21.36 -29.20
CA GLY A 534 31.10 20.85 -28.86
C GLY A 534 31.35 19.37 -29.13
N TRP A 535 30.34 18.57 -29.50
CA TRP A 535 30.48 17.11 -29.67
C TRP A 535 30.91 16.66 -31.08
N GLY A 536 31.02 17.59 -32.03
CA GLY A 536 31.40 17.29 -33.42
C GLY A 536 30.33 16.50 -34.19
N ASN A 537 30.71 15.95 -35.35
CA ASN A 537 29.88 14.96 -36.06
C ASN A 537 29.98 13.64 -35.28
N GLY A 538 28.85 13.08 -34.85
CA GLY A 538 28.78 11.97 -33.90
C GLY A 538 29.71 10.79 -34.21
N ASP A 539 30.21 10.14 -33.17
CA ASP A 539 31.01 8.92 -33.29
C ASP A 539 30.13 7.77 -33.78
N HIS A 540 30.49 7.13 -34.90
CA HIS A 540 29.75 6.00 -35.46
C HIS A 540 30.12 4.68 -34.79
N GLU A 541 31.11 4.66 -33.91
CA GLU A 541 31.47 3.47 -33.16
C GLU A 541 30.58 3.27 -31.91
N PRO A 542 30.17 2.03 -31.60
CA PRO A 542 29.40 1.73 -30.39
C PRO A 542 30.11 2.18 -29.11
N CYS A 543 29.40 2.90 -28.26
CA CYS A 543 29.86 3.30 -26.93
C CYS A 543 28.85 2.93 -25.84
N TRP A 544 29.33 2.84 -24.61
CA TRP A 544 28.52 2.69 -23.41
C TRP A 544 28.33 4.03 -22.75
N VAL A 545 27.09 4.41 -22.47
CA VAL A 545 26.77 5.66 -21.77
C VAL A 545 26.15 5.33 -20.42
N ILE A 546 26.79 5.79 -19.37
CA ILE A 546 26.37 5.67 -17.97
C ILE A 546 25.82 7.03 -17.55
N MET A 547 24.53 7.06 -17.20
CA MET A 547 23.82 8.29 -16.82
C MET A 547 23.14 8.11 -15.46
N LEU A 548 23.86 7.54 -14.50
CA LEU A 548 23.30 7.14 -13.21
C LEU A 548 22.66 8.33 -12.51
N GLU A 549 23.40 9.38 -12.19
CA GLU A 549 22.89 10.55 -11.47
C GLU A 549 21.90 11.41 -12.28
N VAL A 550 21.91 11.30 -13.62
CA VAL A 550 20.96 12.00 -14.49
C VAL A 550 19.61 11.29 -14.53
N LEU A 551 19.61 9.95 -14.43
CA LEU A 551 18.42 9.11 -14.43
C LEU A 551 17.93 8.76 -13.02
N ASP A 552 18.79 8.74 -12.00
CA ASP A 552 18.44 8.60 -10.57
C ASP A 552 17.76 9.88 -10.07
N ASN A 553 18.19 11.06 -10.48
CA ASN A 553 17.53 12.31 -10.09
C ASN A 553 16.13 12.46 -10.72
N LEU A 554 15.76 11.70 -11.75
CA LEU A 554 14.39 11.73 -12.28
C LEU A 554 13.35 11.11 -11.31
N PRO A 555 13.65 9.99 -10.62
CA PRO A 555 12.86 9.50 -9.48
C PRO A 555 13.05 10.23 -8.15
N HIS A 556 14.26 10.76 -7.86
CA HIS A 556 14.53 11.47 -6.59
C HIS A 556 14.05 12.92 -6.60
N ASP A 557 13.90 13.53 -7.79
CA ASP A 557 13.09 14.74 -7.99
C ASP A 557 11.61 14.35 -7.91
N LEU A 558 11.17 14.11 -6.68
CA LEU A 558 9.78 14.16 -6.27
C LEU A 558 9.16 15.44 -6.86
N VAL A 559 8.36 15.29 -7.93
CA VAL A 559 7.39 16.31 -8.29
C VAL A 559 6.42 16.39 -7.12
N TYR A 560 6.62 17.35 -6.23
CA TYR A 560 5.60 17.68 -5.24
C TYR A 560 4.37 18.18 -6.01
N SER A 561 3.40 17.29 -6.20
CA SER A 561 2.03 17.69 -6.50
C SER A 561 1.30 17.82 -5.16
N PRO A 562 0.52 18.88 -4.94
CA PRO A 562 -0.37 19.00 -3.78
C PRO A 562 -1.32 17.80 -3.61
N ASN A 563 -1.47 16.97 -4.65
CA ASN A 563 -2.39 15.83 -4.72
C ASN A 563 -1.70 14.45 -4.66
N GLN A 564 -0.40 14.37 -4.33
CA GLN A 564 0.30 13.07 -4.29
C GLN A 564 0.00 12.28 -2.99
N VAL A 565 -0.45 11.03 -3.13
CA VAL A 565 -1.11 10.27 -2.04
C VAL A 565 -0.23 9.18 -1.39
N SER A 566 1.04 8.96 -1.79
CA SER A 566 1.89 7.93 -1.17
C SER A 566 3.39 8.29 -1.13
N PRO A 567 4.14 7.89 -0.06
CA PRO A 567 5.58 8.06 0.02
C PRO A 567 6.32 6.75 -0.36
N TRP A 568 7.24 6.85 -1.34
CA TRP A 568 8.25 5.85 -1.77
C TRP A 568 7.76 4.65 -2.62
N MET A 569 8.34 4.47 -3.82
CA MET A 569 8.27 3.23 -4.61
C MET A 569 9.69 2.70 -4.90
N GLU A 570 9.97 1.44 -4.55
CA GLU A 570 11.19 0.71 -4.90
C GLU A 570 11.09 0.12 -6.33
N VAL A 571 12.23 0.00 -7.02
CA VAL A 571 12.35 -0.59 -8.37
C VAL A 571 12.79 -2.06 -8.26
N TRP A 572 12.12 -2.98 -8.95
CA TRP A 572 12.53 -4.38 -9.06
C TRP A 572 12.59 -4.85 -10.53
N LEU A 573 13.46 -5.83 -10.81
CA LEU A 573 13.69 -6.44 -12.12
C LEU A 573 13.05 -7.84 -12.19
N GLU A 574 12.24 -8.12 -13.20
CA GLU A 574 11.75 -9.47 -13.50
C GLU A 574 12.04 -9.88 -14.96
N LYS A 575 12.38 -11.15 -15.16
CA LYS A 575 12.82 -11.70 -16.46
C LYS A 575 11.62 -12.25 -17.25
N VAL A 576 11.33 -11.69 -18.42
CA VAL A 576 10.29 -12.22 -19.32
C VAL A 576 10.83 -12.41 -20.75
N LYS A 577 10.74 -13.64 -21.27
CA LYS A 577 11.01 -14.03 -22.67
C LYS A 577 12.34 -13.49 -23.26
N ASP A 578 13.44 -13.85 -22.61
CA ASP A 578 14.83 -13.64 -23.05
C ASP A 578 15.24 -12.20 -23.39
N ARG A 579 14.53 -11.22 -22.85
CA ARG A 579 14.96 -9.82 -22.81
C ARG A 579 14.69 -9.23 -21.43
N PHE A 580 15.65 -8.46 -20.92
CA PHE A 580 15.39 -7.57 -19.78
C PHE A 580 14.66 -6.34 -20.32
N VAL A 581 13.45 -6.09 -19.82
CA VAL A 581 12.66 -4.92 -20.21
C VAL A 581 12.42 -4.08 -18.96
N MET A 582 12.94 -2.86 -18.96
CA MET A 582 12.70 -1.86 -17.93
C MET A 582 11.30 -1.26 -18.17
N TRP A 583 10.34 -1.54 -17.29
CA TRP A 583 9.01 -0.93 -17.36
C TRP A 583 8.86 0.16 -16.30
N PHE A 584 8.74 1.40 -16.76
CA PHE A 584 8.05 2.49 -16.07
C PHE A 584 6.58 2.44 -16.51
N LEU A 585 5.62 2.60 -15.61
CA LEU A 585 4.24 2.83 -16.03
C LEU A 585 3.72 4.16 -15.48
N LEU A 586 3.89 5.19 -16.30
CA LEU A 586 2.80 6.12 -16.59
C LEU A 586 2.39 5.86 -18.04
N LYS A 587 1.09 5.64 -18.26
CA LYS A 587 0.48 5.67 -19.60
C LYS A 587 0.79 7.03 -20.26
N GLN A 588 1.84 7.08 -21.07
CA GLN A 588 1.92 8.02 -22.18
C GLN A 588 2.49 7.29 -23.40
N LYS A 589 1.75 7.33 -24.51
CA LYS A 589 2.14 6.87 -25.85
C LYS A 589 3.29 7.69 -26.46
N VAL A 590 4.32 8.00 -25.69
CA VAL A 590 5.34 9.00 -26.06
C VAL A 590 6.73 8.36 -26.22
N THR A 591 7.04 7.22 -25.60
CA THR A 591 8.43 6.70 -25.70
C THR A 591 8.75 5.96 -27.01
N ALA A 592 7.75 5.54 -27.80
CA ALA A 592 7.98 4.90 -29.11
C ALA A 592 8.10 5.88 -30.29
N ARG A 593 7.97 7.20 -30.06
CA ARG A 593 8.03 8.24 -31.11
C ARG A 593 9.19 9.23 -30.95
N TYR A 594 9.94 9.16 -29.85
CA TYR A 594 10.85 10.23 -29.42
C TYR A 594 12.35 9.86 -29.44
N LEU A 595 12.69 8.65 -29.92
CA LEU A 595 14.02 8.31 -30.45
C LEU A 595 13.96 8.25 -31.98
N GLY A 596 13.49 9.34 -32.59
CA GLY A 596 13.61 9.55 -34.03
C GLY A 596 15.02 10.04 -34.34
N SER A 597 15.71 9.24 -35.18
CA SER A 597 17.11 9.29 -35.66
C SER A 597 18.18 8.98 -34.63
#